data_AF-A0A511QRJ8-F1
#
_entry.id   AF-A0A511QRJ8-F1
#
_cell.length_a   1.000
_cell.length_b   1.000
_cell.length_c   1.000
_cell.angle_alpha   90.00
_cell.angle_beta   90.00
_cell.angle_gamma   90.00
#
_symmetry.space_group_name_H-M   'P 1'
#
loop_
_entity.id
_entity.type
_entity.pdbx_description
1 polymer ?
#
loop_
_entity_poly.entity_id
_entity_poly.type
_entity_poly.pdbx_seq_one_letter_code
_entity_poly.pdbx_strand_id
1 'polypeptide(L)' 'MHFDSLSDLFYMGGYASYVWGAFAITFGALGLIFLSSRLDSKATLKEVKNRMDRQARIDAAKNMENTL' A
#
# COMPACT_ATOMS: atom_id res chain seq x y z
N MET A 1 36.07 -4.11 -17.67
CA MET A 1 35.98 -4.02 -16.20
C MET A 1 34.91 -5.01 -15.78
N HIS A 2 35.31 -6.22 -15.40
CA HIS A 2 34.43 -7.18 -14.74
C HIS A 2 34.59 -7.00 -13.24
N PHE A 3 33.51 -7.13 -12.49
CA PHE A 3 33.57 -7.18 -11.04
C PHE A 3 34.05 -8.58 -10.65
N ASP A 4 35.17 -8.67 -9.93
CA ASP A 4 35.74 -9.96 -9.50
C ASP A 4 34.94 -10.56 -8.33
N SER A 5 34.16 -9.74 -7.63
CA SER A 5 33.31 -10.17 -6.53
C SER A 5 32.01 -9.37 -6.44
N LEU A 6 31.00 -9.95 -5.78
CA LEU A 6 29.79 -9.19 -5.40
C LEU A 6 30.14 -7.99 -4.51
N SER A 7 31.18 -8.10 -3.69
CA SER A 7 31.66 -7.01 -2.85
C SER A 7 32.07 -5.79 -3.67
N ASP A 8 32.78 -5.98 -4.79
CA ASP A 8 33.18 -4.87 -5.69
C ASP A 8 31.97 -4.18 -6.34
N LEU A 9 30.85 -4.89 -6.46
CA LEU A 9 29.60 -4.36 -6.99
C LEU A 9 28.89 -3.47 -5.96
N PHE A 10 28.98 -3.81 -4.68
CA PHE A 10 28.52 -2.94 -3.58
C PHE A 10 29.49 -1.79 -3.30
N TYR A 11 30.80 -2.03 -3.48
CA TYR A 11 31.89 -1.11 -3.19
C TYR A 11 32.64 -0.67 -4.45
N MET A 12 31.91 -0.14 -5.44
CA MET A 12 32.51 0.45 -6.66
C MET A 12 33.31 1.75 -6.41
N GLY A 13 33.80 1.96 -5.19
CA GLY A 13 34.42 3.22 -4.77
C GLY A 13 33.43 4.39 -4.81
N GLY A 14 33.89 5.54 -5.34
CA GLY A 14 33.11 6.78 -5.34
C GLY A 14 31.77 6.74 -6.09
N TYR A 15 31.52 5.73 -6.94
CA TYR A 15 30.27 5.60 -7.71
C TYR A 15 29.17 4.85 -6.96
N ALA A 16 29.53 4.06 -5.95
CA ALA A 16 28.57 3.21 -5.23
C ALA A 16 27.48 4.04 -4.54
N SER A 17 27.83 5.19 -3.96
CA SER A 17 26.88 6.07 -3.26
C SER A 17 25.76 6.60 -4.17
N TYR A 18 26.10 6.97 -5.41
CA TYR A 18 25.13 7.46 -6.39
C TYR A 18 24.18 6.34 -6.84
N VAL A 19 24.72 5.17 -7.14
CA VAL A 19 23.94 4.02 -7.62
C VAL A 19 23.01 3.53 -6.50
N TRP A 20 23.56 3.19 -5.34
CA TRP A 20 22.76 2.67 -4.23
C TRP A 20 21.80 3.70 -3.67
N GLY A 21 22.15 4.99 -3.68
CA GLY A 21 21.23 6.07 -3.33
C GLY A 21 20.03 6.15 -4.27
N ALA A 22 20.26 6.13 -5.59
CA ALA A 22 19.18 6.11 -6.58
C ALA A 22 18.29 4.87 -6.42
N PHE A 23 18.89 3.68 -6.28
CA PHE A 23 18.15 2.44 -6.04
C PHE A 23 17.33 2.51 -4.75
N ALA A 24 17.90 3.00 -3.65
CA ALA A 24 17.19 3.14 -2.37
C ALA A 24 15.98 4.08 -2.49
N ILE A 25 16.13 5.21 -3.19
CA ILE A 25 15.02 6.15 -3.42
C ILE A 25 13.93 5.48 -4.27
N THR A 26 14.31 4.81 -5.35
CA THR A 26 13.36 4.12 -6.23
C THR A 26 12.62 3.01 -5.49
N PHE A 27 13.34 2.13 -4.79
CA PHE A 27 12.73 1.08 -3.98
C PHE A 27 11.87 1.66 -2.86
N GLY A 28 12.27 2.77 -2.25
CA GLY A 28 11.47 3.51 -1.28
C GLY A 28 10.15 4.00 -1.87
N ALA A 29 10.18 4.63 -3.05
CA ALA A 29 8.98 5.09 -3.74
C ALA A 29 8.05 3.92 -4.12
N LEU A 30 8.60 2.83 -4.67
CA LEU A 30 7.84 1.61 -4.96
C LEU A 30 7.21 1.00 -3.70
N GLY A 31 7.97 0.94 -2.60
CA GLY A 31 7.50 0.46 -1.30
C GLY A 31 6.36 1.33 -0.75
N LEU A 32 6.47 2.65 -0.85
CA LEU A 32 5.42 3.59 -0.45
C LEU A 32 4.15 3.39 -1.28
N ILE A 33 4.26 3.32 -2.62
CA ILE A 33 3.11 3.08 -3.51
C ILE A 33 2.43 1.75 -3.17
N PHE A 34 3.22 0.70 -2.96
CA PHE A 34 2.71 -0.61 -2.60
C PHE A 34 1.99 -0.60 -1.25
N LEU A 35 2.55 0.09 -0.26
CA LEU A 35 1.94 0.21 1.06
C LEU A 35 0.65 1.04 1.01
N SER A 36 0.65 2.16 0.29
CA SER A 36 -0.55 2.98 0.05
C SER A 36 -1.64 2.18 -0.65
N SER A 37 -1.30 1.46 -1.74
CA SER A 37 -2.26 0.60 -2.45
C SER A 37 -2.90 -0.46 -1.55
N ARG A 38 -2.11 -1.05 -0.64
CA ARG A 38 -2.61 -2.01 0.36
C ARG A 38 -3.53 -1.35 1.39
N LEU A 39 -3.21 -0.14 1.83
CA LEU A 39 -4.01 0.61 2.81
C LEU A 39 -5.33 1.09 2.19
N ASP A 40 -5.28 1.62 0.96
CA ASP A 40 -6.45 2.10 0.22
C ASP A 40 -7.45 0.97 -0.01
N SER A 41 -6.97 -0.20 -0.42
CA SER A 41 -7.82 -1.39 -0.60
C SER A 41 -8.59 -1.77 0.68
N LYS A 42 -7.96 -1.63 1.85
CA LYS A 42 -8.62 -1.89 3.14
C LYS A 42 -9.58 -0.77 3.53
N ALA A 43 -9.23 0.48 3.22
CA ALA A 43 -10.08 1.64 3.49
C ALA A 43 -11.40 1.55 2.71
N THR A 44 -11.34 1.22 1.42
CA THR A 44 -12.53 1.07 0.57
C THR A 44 -13.45 -0.04 1.07
N LEU A 45 -12.92 -1.22 1.42
CA LEU A 45 -13.74 -2.31 1.96
C LEU A 45 -14.38 -1.96 3.31
N LYS A 46 -13.64 -1.26 4.18
CA LYS A 46 -14.17 -0.78 5.47
C LYS A 46 -15.31 0.22 5.27
N GLU A 47 -15.17 1.11 4.29
CA GLU A 47 -16.20 2.09 3.97
C GLU A 47 -17.48 1.42 3.44
N VAL A 48 -17.35 0.46 2.51
CA VAL A 48 -18.48 -0.30 1.98
C VAL A 48 -19.19 -1.05 3.11
N LYS A 49 -18.45 -1.73 3.99
CA LYS A 49 -19.04 -2.44 5.15
C LYS A 49 -19.84 -1.48 6.05
N ASN A 50 -19.27 -0.33 6.39
CA ASN A 50 -19.96 0.66 7.24
C ASN A 50 -21.25 1.19 6.58
N ARG A 51 -21.26 1.36 5.26
CA ARG A 51 -22.45 1.77 4.50
C ARG A 51 -23.52 0.68 4.53
N MET A 52 -23.13 -0.58 4.34
CA MET A 52 -24.04 -1.74 4.43
C MET A 52 -24.67 -1.87 5.82
N ASP A 53 -23.87 -1.78 6.88
CA ASP A 53 -24.37 -1.88 8.26
C ASP A 53 -25.37 -0.76 8.59
N ARG A 54 -25.16 0.45 8.04
CA ARG A 54 -26.11 1.55 8.19
C ARG A 54 -27.41 1.28 7.44
N GLN A 55 -27.32 0.77 6.21
CA GLN A 55 -28.49 0.46 5.40
C GLN A 55 -29.34 -0.64 6.06
N ALA A 56 -28.70 -1.70 6.58
CA ALA A 56 -29.38 -2.78 7.29
C ALA A 56 -30.19 -2.27 8.50
N ARG A 57 -29.68 -1.27 9.24
CA ARG A 57 -30.42 -0.65 10.35
C ARG A 57 -31.63 0.16 9.88
N ILE A 58 -31.50 0.88 8.77
CA ILE A 58 -32.61 1.67 8.19
C ILE A 58 -33.69 0.72 7.64
N ASP A 59 -33.29 -0.35 6.97
CA ASP A 59 -34.22 -1.34 6.43
C ASP A 59 -34.92 -2.11 7.55
N ALA A 60 -34.22 -2.44 8.64
CA ALA A 60 -34.85 -3.04 9.82
C ALA A 60 -35.90 -2.11 10.46
N ALA A 61 -35.61 -0.81 10.55
CA ALA A 61 -36.58 0.18 11.05
C ALA A 61 -37.79 0.34 10.11
N LYS A 62 -37.57 0.39 8.79
CA LYS A 62 -38.66 0.44 7.80
C LYS A 62 -39.55 -0.80 7.81
N ASN A 63 -38.97 -1.99 7.99
CA ASN A 63 -39.75 -3.23 8.08
C ASN A 63 -40.61 -3.26 9.36
N MET A 64 -40.14 -2.69 10.47
CA MET A 64 -40.96 -2.57 11.69
C MET A 64 -42.12 -1.58 11.52
N GLU A 65 -41.91 -0.48 10.79
CA GLU A 65 -42.97 0.52 10.53
C GLU A 65 -44.07 -0.03 9.60
N ASN A 66 -43.72 -0.91 8.64
CA ASN A 66 -44.68 -1.53 7.71
C ASN A 66 -45.43 -2.74 8.29
N THR A 67 -45.23 -3.08 9.57
CA THR A 67 -45.91 -4.21 10.25
C THR A 67 -46.90 -3.73 11.34
N LEU A 68 -47.13 -2.41 11.46
CA LEU A 68 -48.14 -1.78 12.32
C LEU A 68 -49.30 -1.24 11.49
#